data_AF-A0A920HL71-F1
#
_entry.id   AF-A0A920HL71-F1
#
_cell.length_a   1.000
_cell.length_b   1.000
_cell.length_c   1.000
_cell.angle_alpha   90.00
_cell.angle_beta   90.00
_cell.angle_gamma   90.00
#
_symmetry.space_group_name_H-M   'P 1'
#
loop_
_entity.id
_entity.type
_entity.pdbx_description
1 polymer ?
#
loop_
_entity_poly.entity_id
_entity_poly.type
_entity_poly.pdbx_seq_one_letter_code
_entity_poly.pdbx_strand_id
1 'polypeptide(L)'
;MQAGYVKYNLNLKCDMRPNYLELSLFTDIDSQHTHISKILENGELKQELIFTSEIIQRPLNLDKSSTEVDNSLSAFLVMGFFHILSGWDHIAFIVGLVLLFTRLSLFYAITGFTIGHSATLFLGSANIITVDIKIVEILIAFSIFIVGLENIIKNKKPTNTSMGLKIMFALALLLLLASNENIFFITACALLVFFYTKLNFTYNKSVLPQLITIIFGFIHGLGFASNLNENLVFKDNIFEMILGFNLGIEIGQIIIALTVLLTLFIMKRTMNNANLHSFRNILSASLVSIGAYWFLIRSII
;
A
#
# COMPACT_ATOMS: atom_id res chain seq x y z
N MET A 1 5.25 12.85 20.05
CA MET A 1 5.41 12.20 21.37
C MET A 1 6.29 10.98 21.15
N GLN A 2 7.34 10.76 21.94
CA GLN A 2 8.12 9.52 21.84
C GLN A 2 7.21 8.35 22.21
N ALA A 3 7.12 7.34 21.34
CA ALA A 3 6.43 6.09 21.65
C ALA A 3 7.16 5.44 22.84
N GLY A 4 6.55 5.50 24.02
CA GLY A 4 7.03 4.82 25.21
C GLY A 4 6.39 3.45 25.29
N TYR A 5 7.16 2.39 25.53
CA TYR A 5 6.61 1.09 25.87
C TYR A 5 6.60 0.92 27.39
N VAL A 6 5.56 0.26 27.91
CA VAL A 6 5.49 -0.15 29.31
C VAL A 6 5.49 -1.66 29.37
N LYS A 7 6.44 -2.24 30.10
CA LYS A 7 6.54 -3.69 30.26
C LYS A 7 6.02 -4.11 31.62
N TYR A 8 5.04 -5.02 31.62
CA TYR A 8 4.53 -5.68 32.81
C TYR A 8 4.88 -7.16 32.79
N ASN A 9 5.35 -7.70 33.92
CA ASN A 9 5.55 -9.13 34.10
C ASN A 9 4.53 -9.63 35.12
N LEU A 10 3.66 -10.54 34.69
CA LEU A 10 2.62 -11.15 35.53
C LEU A 10 2.92 -12.65 35.67
N ASN A 11 3.09 -13.11 36.90
CA ASN A 11 3.24 -14.54 37.21
C ASN A 11 1.92 -15.06 37.75
N LEU A 12 1.21 -15.84 36.95
CA LEU A 12 -0.08 -16.42 37.31
C LEU A 12 0.10 -17.90 37.64
N LYS A 13 -0.49 -18.34 38.76
CA LYS A 13 -0.68 -19.76 39.07
C LYS A 13 -2.11 -20.13 38.69
N CYS A 14 -2.26 -20.98 37.69
CA CYS A 14 -3.56 -21.40 37.20
C CYS A 14 -3.81 -22.87 37.55
N ASP A 15 -4.92 -23.18 38.22
CA ASP A 15 -5.31 -24.56 38.53
C ASP A 15 -5.79 -25.31 37.27
N MET A 16 -6.37 -24.59 36.30
CA MET A 16 -6.69 -25.07 34.96
C MET A 16 -6.23 -24.06 33.92
N ARG A 17 -5.73 -24.55 32.77
CA ARG A 17 -5.23 -23.70 31.68
C ARG A 17 -6.39 -22.91 31.05
N PRO A 18 -6.30 -21.57 30.95
CA PRO A 18 -7.31 -20.78 30.25
C PRO A 18 -7.26 -21.03 28.74
N ASN A 19 -8.44 -21.04 28.11
CA ASN A 19 -8.57 -21.31 26.67
C ASN A 19 -8.35 -20.07 25.79
N TYR A 20 -8.52 -18.87 26.36
CA TYR A 20 -8.34 -17.60 25.65
C TYR A 20 -7.73 -16.56 26.57
N LEU A 21 -7.02 -15.61 25.96
CA LEU A 21 -6.51 -14.41 26.60
C LEU A 21 -7.21 -13.21 25.96
N GLU A 22 -7.71 -12.31 26.81
CA GLU A 22 -8.42 -11.10 26.40
C GLU A 22 -7.67 -9.89 26.96
N LEU A 23 -7.39 -8.91 26.11
CA LEU A 23 -6.62 -7.73 26.49
C LEU A 23 -7.11 -6.49 25.70
N SER A 24 -7.77 -5.57 26.42
CA SER A 24 -8.38 -4.35 25.87
C SER A 24 -7.81 -3.05 26.49
N LEU A 25 -6.63 -3.12 27.10
CA LEU A 25 -6.05 -1.94 27.75
C LEU A 25 -5.77 -0.84 26.72
N PHE A 26 -6.11 0.41 27.01
CA PHE A 26 -5.81 1.58 26.15
C PHE A 26 -6.38 1.57 24.73
N THR A 27 -7.15 0.56 24.31
CA THR A 27 -7.80 0.53 22.98
C THR A 27 -8.83 1.66 22.81
N ASP A 28 -9.40 2.13 23.92
CA ASP A 28 -10.38 3.22 23.94
C ASP A 28 -9.73 4.61 23.83
N ILE A 29 -8.40 4.69 24.04
CA ILE A 29 -7.63 5.93 24.06
C ILE A 29 -6.91 6.13 22.73
N ASP A 30 -6.35 5.06 22.16
CA ASP A 30 -5.65 5.10 20.88
C ASP A 30 -5.95 3.84 20.07
N SER A 31 -6.55 4.02 18.90
CA SER A 31 -6.93 2.93 17.99
C SER A 31 -5.71 2.24 17.35
N GLN A 32 -4.53 2.88 17.40
CA GLN A 32 -3.26 2.34 16.91
C GLN A 32 -2.45 1.62 18.01
N HIS A 33 -2.95 1.56 19.25
CA HIS A 33 -2.24 0.90 20.34
C HIS A 33 -2.16 -0.62 20.16
N THR A 34 -0.96 -1.16 20.31
CA THR A 34 -0.66 -2.59 20.14
C THR A 34 -0.15 -3.20 21.45
N HIS A 35 -0.71 -4.33 21.87
CA HIS A 35 -0.16 -5.12 22.98
C HIS A 35 0.58 -6.35 22.49
N ILE A 36 1.69 -6.64 23.15
CA ILE A 36 2.50 -7.82 22.89
C ILE A 36 2.62 -8.62 24.18
N SER A 37 2.09 -9.84 24.16
CA SER A 37 2.06 -10.76 25.31
C SER A 37 2.94 -11.97 25.04
N LYS A 38 3.97 -12.17 25.86
CA LYS A 38 4.83 -13.36 25.84
C LYS A 38 4.42 -14.31 26.96
N ILE A 39 4.03 -15.53 26.60
CA ILE A 39 3.60 -16.54 27.55
C ILE A 39 4.72 -17.55 27.74
N LEU A 40 5.20 -17.63 28.97
CA LEU A 40 6.27 -18.51 29.41
C LEU A 40 5.68 -19.60 30.31
N GLU A 41 5.93 -20.87 29.99
CA GLU A 41 5.61 -22.00 30.86
C GLU A 41 6.93 -22.65 31.29
N ASN A 42 7.19 -22.75 32.60
CA ASN A 42 8.43 -23.28 33.17
C ASN A 42 9.72 -22.62 32.62
N GLY A 43 9.65 -21.35 32.22
CA GLY A 43 10.77 -20.58 31.68
C GLY A 43 10.99 -20.73 30.17
N GLU A 44 10.22 -21.60 29.50
CA GLU A 44 10.22 -21.71 28.03
C GLU A 44 9.11 -20.85 27.43
N LEU A 45 9.43 -20.11 26.36
CA LEU A 45 8.44 -19.36 25.59
C LEU A 45 7.52 -20.37 24.88
N LYS A 46 6.24 -20.40 25.25
CA LYS A 46 5.24 -21.26 24.60
C LYS A 46 4.49 -20.51 23.50
N GLN A 47 4.20 -19.24 23.69
CA GLN A 47 3.43 -18.47 22.71
C GLN A 47 3.71 -16.97 22.82
N GLU A 48 3.72 -16.27 21.69
CA GLU A 48 3.70 -14.81 21.62
C GLU A 48 2.41 -14.36 20.91
N LEU A 49 1.67 -13.45 21.54
CA LEU A 49 0.37 -12.98 21.08
C LEU A 49 0.39 -11.47 20.89
N ILE A 50 -0.20 -11.01 19.79
CA ILE A 50 -0.38 -9.58 19.50
C ILE A 50 -1.88 -9.27 19.56
N PHE A 51 -2.22 -8.21 20.30
CA PHE A 51 -3.57 -7.68 20.41
C PHE A 51 -3.61 -6.26 19.85
N THR A 52 -4.67 -5.97 19.10
CA THR A 52 -4.95 -4.66 18.51
C THR A 52 -6.39 -4.27 18.83
N SER A 53 -6.78 -3.04 18.50
CA SER A 53 -8.17 -2.57 18.62
C SER A 53 -9.19 -3.46 17.90
N GLU A 54 -8.78 -4.17 16.85
CA GLU A 54 -9.62 -5.13 16.12
C GLU A 54 -9.57 -6.56 16.70
N ILE A 55 -8.49 -6.91 17.40
CA ILE A 55 -8.22 -8.28 17.86
C ILE A 55 -7.92 -8.26 19.36
N ILE A 56 -8.99 -8.28 20.16
CA ILE A 56 -8.95 -8.15 21.62
C ILE A 56 -8.85 -9.53 22.31
N GLN A 57 -9.29 -10.60 21.63
CA GLN A 57 -9.30 -11.97 22.17
C GLN A 57 -8.52 -12.92 21.27
N ARG A 58 -7.63 -13.73 21.87
CA ARG A 58 -6.86 -14.76 21.16
C ARG A 58 -6.92 -16.09 21.91
N PRO A 59 -7.06 -17.23 21.22
CA PRO A 59 -6.98 -18.54 21.85
C PRO A 59 -5.55 -18.81 22.33
N LEU A 60 -5.45 -19.37 23.53
CA LEU A 60 -4.21 -19.84 24.14
C LEU A 60 -3.94 -21.26 23.65
N ASN A 61 -2.89 -21.43 22.86
CA ASN A 61 -2.54 -22.71 22.27
C ASN A 61 -1.17 -23.15 22.82
N LEU A 62 -1.16 -23.53 24.10
CA LEU A 62 0.05 -23.80 24.89
C LEU A 62 0.68 -25.16 24.60
N ASP A 63 -0.04 -26.05 23.92
CA ASP A 63 0.46 -27.37 23.52
C ASP A 63 1.35 -27.29 22.26
N LYS A 64 1.32 -26.17 21.55
CA LYS A 64 2.29 -25.85 20.50
C LYS A 64 3.43 -25.06 21.13
N SER A 65 4.64 -25.61 21.10
CA SER A 65 5.84 -24.81 21.38
C SER A 65 5.91 -23.63 20.40
N SER A 66 6.36 -22.47 20.87
CA SER A 66 6.46 -21.22 20.10
C SER A 66 7.28 -21.31 18.81
N THR A 67 7.94 -22.45 18.59
CA THR A 67 8.61 -22.82 17.33
C THR A 67 7.64 -23.26 16.21
N GLU A 68 6.35 -23.43 16.49
CA GLU A 68 5.30 -23.77 15.51
C GLU A 68 4.21 -22.67 15.37
N VAL A 69 4.57 -21.39 15.58
CA VAL A 69 4.09 -20.43 14.58
C VAL A 69 4.81 -20.86 13.32
N ASP A 70 4.08 -21.20 12.26
CA ASP A 70 4.61 -21.63 10.98
C ASP A 70 5.63 -20.58 10.49
N ASN A 71 6.90 -20.69 10.95
CA ASN A 71 8.06 -19.92 10.52
C ASN A 71 8.46 -20.39 9.11
N SER A 72 7.46 -20.79 8.33
CA SER A 72 7.59 -21.32 7.02
C SER A 72 7.38 -20.17 6.06
N LEU A 73 8.28 -20.07 5.10
CA LEU A 73 8.19 -19.17 3.95
C LEU A 73 6.76 -19.17 3.33
N SER A 74 6.05 -20.29 3.39
CA SER A 74 4.64 -20.42 2.99
C SER A 74 3.67 -19.52 3.76
N ALA A 75 3.81 -19.36 5.07
CA ALA A 75 2.92 -18.51 5.86
C ALA A 75 3.09 -17.04 5.46
N PHE A 76 4.33 -16.59 5.28
CA PHE A 76 4.62 -15.24 4.81
C PHE A 76 4.16 -15.01 3.37
N LEU A 77 4.28 -16.02 2.50
CA LEU A 77 3.75 -15.98 1.15
C LEU A 77 2.23 -15.78 1.15
N VAL A 78 1.50 -16.57 1.94
CA VAL A 78 0.05 -16.42 2.06
C VAL A 78 -0.32 -15.05 2.62
N MET A 79 0.43 -14.54 3.60
CA MET A 79 0.22 -13.20 4.15
C MET A 79 0.42 -12.11 3.09
N GLY A 80 1.51 -12.14 2.32
CA GLY A 80 1.78 -11.17 1.26
C GLY A 80 0.74 -11.22 0.14
N PHE A 81 0.26 -12.42 -0.19
CA PHE A 81 -0.82 -12.59 -1.15
C PHE A 81 -2.12 -11.91 -0.67
N PHE A 82 -2.57 -12.19 0.56
CA PHE A 82 -3.78 -11.56 1.10
C PHE A 82 -3.63 -10.07 1.39
N HIS A 83 -2.42 -9.58 1.65
CA HIS A 83 -2.14 -8.15 1.78
C HIS A 83 -2.51 -7.38 0.50
N ILE A 84 -2.13 -7.88 -0.68
CA ILE A 84 -2.48 -7.25 -1.95
C ILE A 84 -3.98 -7.35 -2.26
N LEU A 85 -4.63 -8.45 -1.90
CA LEU A 85 -6.06 -8.63 -2.16
C LEU A 85 -6.96 -7.82 -1.23
N SER A 86 -6.52 -7.56 0.01
CA SER A 86 -7.30 -6.80 1.00
C SER A 86 -7.24 -5.29 0.77
N GLY A 87 -6.16 -4.77 0.18
CA GLY A 87 -6.00 -3.35 -0.07
C GLY A 87 -6.60 -2.89 -1.40
N TRP A 88 -7.69 -2.12 -1.31
CA TRP A 88 -8.32 -1.50 -2.48
C TRP A 88 -7.38 -0.57 -3.25
N ASP A 89 -6.45 0.07 -2.56
CA ASP A 89 -5.41 0.92 -3.14
C ASP A 89 -4.50 0.11 -4.08
N HIS A 90 -4.08 -1.09 -3.66
CA HIS A 90 -3.20 -1.94 -4.45
C HIS A 90 -3.91 -2.43 -5.70
N ILE A 91 -5.16 -2.85 -5.60
CA ILE A 91 -5.96 -3.30 -6.75
C ILE A 91 -6.12 -2.13 -7.74
N ALA A 92 -6.47 -0.94 -7.27
CA ALA A 92 -6.60 0.25 -8.13
C ALA A 92 -5.28 0.60 -8.83
N PHE A 93 -4.17 0.54 -8.11
CA PHE A 93 -2.84 0.76 -8.66
C PHE A 93 -2.48 -0.27 -9.74
N ILE A 94 -2.67 -1.56 -9.49
CA ILE A 94 -2.39 -2.64 -10.46
C ILE A 94 -3.27 -2.49 -11.72
N VAL A 95 -4.56 -2.17 -11.55
CA VAL A 95 -5.45 -1.87 -12.68
C VAL A 95 -4.90 -0.70 -13.50
N GLY A 96 -4.42 0.35 -12.84
CA GLY A 96 -3.74 1.47 -13.48
C GLY A 96 -2.49 1.06 -14.26
N LEU A 97 -1.65 0.19 -13.70
CA LEU A 97 -0.46 -0.34 -14.38
C LEU A 97 -0.82 -1.18 -15.61
N VAL A 98 -1.84 -2.04 -15.52
CA VAL A 98 -2.29 -2.89 -16.64
C VAL A 98 -2.81 -2.03 -17.80
N LEU A 99 -3.47 -0.91 -17.51
CA LEU A 99 -3.92 0.02 -18.54
C LEU A 99 -2.77 0.79 -19.20
N LEU A 100 -1.73 1.07 -18.42
CA LEU A 100 -0.62 1.94 -18.81
C LEU A 100 0.45 1.17 -19.59
N PHE A 101 0.80 -0.03 -19.15
CA PHE A 101 1.92 -0.81 -19.69
C PHE A 101 1.49 -1.88 -20.69
N THR A 102 2.40 -2.25 -21.58
CA THR A 102 2.25 -3.40 -22.48
C THR A 102 2.79 -4.67 -21.82
N ARG A 103 2.41 -5.86 -22.31
CA ARG A 103 2.71 -7.18 -21.69
C ARG A 103 4.09 -7.31 -21.03
N LEU A 104 5.17 -7.05 -21.78
CA LEU A 104 6.54 -7.18 -21.24
C LEU A 104 6.91 -6.04 -20.28
N SER A 105 6.49 -4.81 -20.57
CA SER A 105 6.79 -3.66 -19.71
C SER A 105 5.99 -3.70 -18.40
N LEU A 106 4.82 -4.34 -18.39
CA LEU A 106 4.02 -4.59 -17.20
C LEU A 106 4.73 -5.55 -16.25
N PHE A 107 5.33 -6.61 -16.78
CA PHE A 107 6.11 -7.54 -15.95
C PHE A 107 7.26 -6.82 -15.25
N TYR A 108 8.05 -6.02 -15.98
CA TYR A 108 9.12 -5.22 -15.39
C TYR A 108 8.63 -4.15 -14.40
N ALA A 109 7.43 -3.61 -14.60
CA ALA A 109 6.82 -2.65 -13.68
C ALA A 109 6.39 -3.33 -12.36
N ILE A 110 5.77 -4.51 -12.44
CA ILE A 110 5.38 -5.32 -11.27
C ILE A 110 6.61 -5.75 -10.49
N THR A 111 7.62 -6.31 -11.16
CA THR A 111 8.86 -6.72 -10.48
C THR A 111 9.65 -5.52 -9.95
N GLY A 112 9.65 -4.39 -10.65
CA GLY A 112 10.24 -3.15 -10.15
C GLY A 112 9.58 -2.68 -8.86
N PHE A 113 8.25 -2.78 -8.76
CA PHE A 113 7.52 -2.48 -7.54
C PHE A 113 7.90 -3.42 -6.40
N THR A 114 7.95 -4.74 -6.63
CA THR A 114 8.30 -5.73 -5.59
C THR A 114 9.73 -5.54 -5.10
N ILE A 115 10.67 -5.19 -5.99
CA ILE A 115 12.06 -4.87 -5.63
C ILE A 115 12.11 -3.62 -4.73
N GLY A 116 11.46 -2.53 -5.12
CA GLY A 116 11.40 -1.31 -4.31
C GLY A 116 10.80 -1.57 -2.93
N HIS A 117 9.71 -2.34 -2.90
CA HIS A 117 9.02 -2.73 -1.67
C HIS A 117 9.92 -3.57 -0.77
N SER A 118 10.60 -4.59 -1.32
CA SER A 118 11.57 -5.44 -0.62
C SER A 118 12.69 -4.62 0.02
N ALA A 119 13.28 -3.70 -0.75
CA ALA A 119 14.36 -2.84 -0.27
C ALA A 119 13.91 -2.00 0.93
N THR A 120 12.66 -1.55 0.93
CA THR A 120 12.18 -0.65 1.98
C THR A 120 11.69 -1.37 3.21
N LEU A 121 11.08 -2.55 3.05
CA LEU A 121 10.84 -3.46 4.16
C LEU A 121 12.13 -3.81 4.90
N PHE A 122 13.20 -4.07 4.15
CA PHE A 122 14.51 -4.32 4.73
C PHE A 122 15.05 -3.10 5.49
N LEU A 123 15.04 -1.91 4.87
CA LEU A 123 15.53 -0.68 5.51
C LEU A 123 14.71 -0.28 6.74
N GLY A 124 13.39 -0.44 6.69
CA GLY A 124 12.50 -0.12 7.80
C GLY A 124 12.64 -1.11 8.94
N SER A 125 12.67 -2.42 8.67
CA SER A 125 12.90 -3.45 9.70
C SER A 125 14.30 -3.40 10.33
N ALA A 126 15.30 -2.93 9.58
CA ALA A 126 16.63 -2.65 10.11
C ALA A 126 16.69 -1.37 10.98
N ASN A 127 15.56 -0.68 11.20
CA ASN A 127 15.46 0.60 11.89
C ASN A 127 16.33 1.73 11.28
N ILE A 128 16.69 1.62 10.00
CA ILE A 128 17.50 2.64 9.30
C ILE A 128 16.61 3.81 8.89
N ILE A 129 15.38 3.52 8.45
CA ILE A 129 14.41 4.50 8.00
C ILE A 129 13.12 4.31 8.79
N THR A 130 12.69 5.35 9.50
CA THR A 130 11.37 5.42 10.13
C THR A 130 10.59 6.54 9.46
N VAL A 131 9.42 6.23 8.93
CA VAL A 131 8.56 7.19 8.24
C VAL A 131 7.16 7.06 8.82
N ASP A 132 6.52 8.21 9.03
CA ASP A 132 5.15 8.29 9.49
C ASP A 132 4.20 7.61 8.49
N ILE A 133 3.40 6.68 8.98
CA ILE A 133 2.41 5.93 8.19
C ILE A 133 1.47 6.88 7.45
N LYS A 134 1.09 8.01 8.05
CA LYS A 134 0.22 9.01 7.42
C LYS A 134 0.81 9.53 6.11
N ILE A 135 2.13 9.82 6.11
CA ILE A 135 2.82 10.32 4.92
C ILE A 135 2.80 9.24 3.83
N VAL A 136 3.02 7.97 4.20
CA VAL A 136 3.00 6.84 3.26
C VAL A 136 1.62 6.69 2.63
N GLU A 137 0.54 6.74 3.43
CA GLU A 137 -0.83 6.59 2.95
C GLU A 137 -1.25 7.71 1.98
N ILE A 138 -0.81 8.95 2.23
CA ILE A 138 -0.99 10.09 1.32
C ILE A 138 -0.26 9.85 0.00
N LEU A 139 0.98 9.39 0.05
CA LEU A 139 1.78 9.13 -1.14
C LEU A 139 1.24 7.94 -1.97
N ILE A 140 0.69 6.92 -1.32
CA ILE A 140 0.00 5.81 -2.00
C ILE A 140 -1.20 6.33 -2.78
N ALA A 141 -2.07 7.12 -2.15
CA ALA A 141 -3.22 7.69 -2.84
C ALA A 141 -2.82 8.62 -3.99
N PHE A 142 -1.75 9.40 -3.78
CA PHE A 142 -1.15 10.24 -4.80
C PHE A 142 -0.62 9.45 -6.00
N SER A 143 -0.04 8.27 -5.77
CA SER A 143 0.46 7.40 -6.85
C SER A 143 -0.67 6.92 -7.78
N ILE A 144 -1.83 6.57 -7.22
CA ILE A 144 -3.01 6.11 -7.98
C ILE A 144 -3.54 7.26 -8.85
N PHE A 145 -3.58 8.47 -8.31
CA PHE A 145 -3.96 9.67 -9.05
C PHE A 145 -3.03 9.91 -10.26
N ILE A 146 -1.72 9.86 -10.05
CA ILE A 146 -0.70 10.02 -11.11
C ILE A 146 -0.86 8.96 -12.20
N VAL A 147 -0.96 7.67 -11.82
CA VAL A 147 -1.12 6.57 -12.78
C VAL A 147 -2.43 6.70 -13.57
N GLY A 148 -3.52 7.12 -12.92
CA GLY A 148 -4.78 7.43 -13.60
C GLY A 148 -4.63 8.54 -14.64
N LEU A 149 -3.93 9.62 -14.31
CA LEU A 149 -3.69 10.74 -15.21
C LEU A 149 -2.84 10.33 -16.42
N GLU A 150 -1.77 9.57 -16.19
CA GLU A 150 -0.91 9.05 -17.26
C GLU A 150 -1.69 8.19 -18.25
N ASN A 151 -2.63 7.38 -17.76
CA ASN A 151 -3.50 6.57 -18.60
C ASN A 151 -4.39 7.41 -19.53
N ILE A 152 -4.96 8.51 -19.03
CA ILE A 152 -5.80 9.42 -19.84
C ILE A 152 -4.95 10.12 -20.90
N ILE A 153 -3.75 10.57 -20.53
CA ILE A 153 -2.83 11.27 -21.43
C ILE A 153 -2.38 10.36 -22.57
N LYS A 154 -1.96 9.13 -22.25
CA LYS A 154 -1.48 8.16 -23.24
C LYS A 154 -2.54 7.78 -24.28
N ASN A 155 -3.82 7.76 -23.90
CA ASN A 155 -4.91 7.33 -24.76
C ASN A 155 -5.50 8.46 -25.65
N LYS A 156 -5.09 9.72 -25.48
CA LYS A 156 -5.47 10.83 -26.37
C LYS A 156 -4.47 10.98 -27.52
N LYS A 157 -4.98 11.10 -28.76
CA LYS A 157 -4.19 11.70 -29.86
C LYS A 157 -3.81 13.13 -29.47
N PRO A 158 -2.68 13.70 -29.95
CA PRO A 158 -2.29 15.07 -29.67
C PRO A 158 -3.27 16.03 -30.36
N THR A 159 -4.41 16.25 -29.72
CA THR A 159 -5.32 17.34 -30.03
C THR A 159 -5.23 18.33 -28.88
N ASN A 160 -5.52 19.60 -29.19
CA ASN A 160 -5.32 20.80 -28.38
C ASN A 160 -6.08 20.76 -27.03
N THR A 161 -5.66 19.87 -26.13
CA THR A 161 -6.11 19.66 -24.75
C THR A 161 -5.77 20.83 -23.84
N SER A 162 -5.13 21.88 -24.37
CA SER A 162 -4.79 23.09 -23.63
C SER A 162 -6.04 23.83 -23.12
N MET A 163 -7.19 23.74 -23.80
CA MET A 163 -8.40 24.48 -23.42
C MET A 163 -9.08 23.90 -22.16
N GLY A 164 -9.22 22.57 -22.08
CA GLY A 164 -9.83 21.91 -20.92
C GLY A 164 -8.96 22.04 -19.66
N LEU A 165 -7.63 21.96 -19.82
CA LEU A 165 -6.68 22.19 -18.74
C LEU A 165 -6.66 23.66 -18.27
N LYS A 166 -6.82 24.64 -19.18
CA LYS A 166 -6.97 26.06 -18.80
C LYS A 166 -8.22 26.30 -17.97
N ILE A 167 -9.32 25.60 -18.27
CA ILE A 167 -10.59 25.71 -17.52
C ILE A 167 -10.46 25.08 -16.14
N MET A 168 -9.84 23.89 -16.04
CA MET A 168 -9.57 23.26 -14.73
C MET A 168 -8.60 24.09 -13.88
N PHE A 169 -7.59 24.72 -14.50
CA PHE A 169 -6.68 25.66 -13.85
C PHE A 169 -7.41 26.91 -13.36
N ALA A 170 -8.30 27.49 -14.16
CA ALA A 170 -9.11 28.64 -13.78
C ALA A 170 -10.08 28.30 -12.63
N LEU A 171 -10.66 27.10 -12.62
CA LEU A 171 -11.53 26.63 -11.54
C LEU A 171 -10.75 26.39 -10.24
N ALA A 172 -9.56 25.79 -10.34
CA ALA A 172 -8.65 25.61 -9.20
C ALA A 172 -8.14 26.96 -8.66
N LEU A 173 -7.89 27.94 -9.52
CA LEU A 173 -7.51 29.31 -9.15
C LEU A 173 -8.67 30.09 -8.52
N LEU A 174 -9.91 29.84 -8.95
CA LEU A 174 -11.10 30.42 -8.33
C LEU A 174 -11.32 29.86 -6.90
N LEU A 175 -11.08 28.56 -6.72
CA LEU A 175 -11.13 27.89 -5.42
C LEU A 175 -9.96 28.29 -4.51
N LEU A 176 -8.80 28.65 -5.08
CA LEU A 176 -7.63 29.23 -4.38
C LEU A 176 -7.97 30.56 -3.67
N LEU A 177 -8.84 31.38 -4.26
CA LEU A 177 -9.24 32.68 -3.70
C LEU A 177 -10.25 32.56 -2.55
N ALA A 178 -10.73 31.35 -2.23
CA ALA A 178 -11.86 31.13 -1.34
C ALA A 178 -11.51 30.48 0.02
N SER A 179 -10.25 30.12 0.32
CA SER A 179 -9.92 29.42 1.59
C SER A 179 -8.53 29.76 2.16
N ASN A 180 -8.43 29.85 3.50
CA ASN A 180 -7.34 30.58 4.18
C ASN A 180 -6.39 29.75 5.09
N GLU A 181 -6.34 28.40 4.98
CA GLU A 181 -5.37 27.59 5.77
C GLU A 181 -4.67 26.47 4.95
N ASN A 182 -5.14 26.15 3.74
CA ASN A 182 -4.66 25.02 2.90
C ASN A 182 -3.47 25.35 1.95
N ILE A 183 -2.67 26.35 2.31
CA ILE A 183 -1.74 27.04 1.40
C ILE A 183 -0.61 26.12 0.89
N PHE A 184 -0.04 25.23 1.73
CA PHE A 184 1.07 24.36 1.29
C PHE A 184 0.63 23.18 0.43
N PHE A 185 -0.55 22.62 0.70
CA PHE A 185 -1.04 21.44 -0.01
C PHE A 185 -1.52 21.78 -1.42
N ILE A 186 -2.26 22.88 -1.56
CA ILE A 186 -2.75 23.35 -2.86
C ILE A 186 -1.61 23.87 -3.73
N THR A 187 -0.60 24.52 -3.13
CA THR A 187 0.60 24.96 -3.87
C THR A 187 1.48 23.79 -4.31
N ALA A 188 1.64 22.74 -3.49
CA ALA A 188 2.33 21.52 -3.90
C ALA A 188 1.61 20.81 -5.05
N CYS A 189 0.28 20.69 -4.97
CA CYS A 189 -0.52 20.09 -6.04
C CYS A 189 -0.49 20.92 -7.34
N ALA A 190 -0.55 22.25 -7.23
CA ALA A 190 -0.46 23.16 -8.37
C ALA A 190 0.94 23.14 -9.02
N LEU A 191 2.00 23.11 -8.22
CA LEU A 191 3.38 22.98 -8.72
C LEU A 191 3.61 21.61 -9.37
N LEU A 192 3.04 20.54 -8.83
CA LEU A 192 3.19 19.19 -9.36
C LEU A 192 2.42 19.02 -10.68
N VAL A 193 1.20 19.54 -10.76
CA VAL A 193 0.44 19.63 -12.03
C VAL A 193 1.16 20.52 -13.06
N PHE A 194 1.79 21.61 -12.64
CA PHE A 194 2.59 22.49 -13.50
C PHE A 194 3.88 21.82 -14.01
N PHE A 195 4.65 21.14 -13.15
CA PHE A 195 5.84 20.40 -13.57
C PHE A 195 5.50 19.21 -14.46
N TYR A 196 4.43 18.47 -14.13
CA TYR A 196 3.94 17.33 -14.90
C TYR A 196 3.48 17.71 -16.30
N THR A 197 2.75 18.83 -16.45
CA THR A 197 2.34 19.35 -17.76
C THR A 197 3.52 19.83 -18.60
N LYS A 198 4.55 20.42 -17.98
CA LYS A 198 5.79 20.84 -18.66
C LYS A 198 6.68 19.66 -19.07
N LEU A 199 6.72 18.59 -18.26
CA LEU A 199 7.48 17.37 -18.57
C LEU A 199 6.85 16.57 -19.72
N ASN A 200 5.51 16.49 -19.72
CA ASN A 200 4.72 15.77 -20.73
C ASN A 200 4.76 16.43 -22.13
N PHE A 201 5.10 17.73 -22.20
CA PHE A 201 5.35 18.41 -23.48
C PHE A 201 6.75 18.12 -24.05
N THR A 202 7.68 17.62 -23.22
CA THR A 202 9.12 17.62 -23.55
C THR A 202 9.76 16.23 -23.64
N TYR A 203 9.20 15.18 -23.01
CA TYR A 203 9.91 13.90 -22.87
C TYR A 203 9.19 12.67 -23.46
N ASN A 204 9.64 12.31 -24.66
CA ASN A 204 9.31 11.08 -25.38
C ASN A 204 10.27 9.93 -25.02
N LYS A 205 10.27 9.45 -23.76
CA LYS A 205 11.08 8.28 -23.38
C LYS A 205 10.34 7.31 -22.46
N SER A 206 10.39 6.03 -22.83
CA SER A 206 9.70 4.89 -22.21
C SER A 206 10.22 4.45 -20.83
N VAL A 207 11.18 5.18 -20.24
CA VAL A 207 11.93 4.79 -19.03
C VAL A 207 11.33 5.37 -17.74
N LEU A 208 10.71 6.55 -17.84
CA LEU A 208 10.17 7.27 -16.69
C LEU A 208 9.11 6.46 -15.92
N PRO A 209 8.18 5.74 -16.58
CA PRO A 209 7.15 4.99 -15.88
C PRO A 209 7.71 3.81 -15.04
N GLN A 210 8.79 3.14 -15.45
CA GLN A 210 9.36 2.04 -14.65
C GLN A 210 10.11 2.55 -13.41
N LEU A 211 10.80 3.70 -13.53
CA LEU A 211 11.45 4.34 -12.39
C LEU A 211 10.40 4.73 -11.34
N ILE A 212 9.29 5.28 -11.80
CA ILE A 212 8.15 5.66 -10.95
C ILE A 212 7.60 4.44 -10.20
N THR A 213 7.44 3.28 -10.85
CA THR A 213 6.95 2.06 -10.18
C THR A 213 7.91 1.53 -9.11
N ILE A 214 9.22 1.67 -9.30
CA ILE A 214 10.22 1.29 -8.28
C ILE A 214 10.13 2.24 -7.08
N ILE A 215 10.06 3.55 -7.33
CA ILE A 215 9.91 4.57 -6.28
C ILE A 215 8.60 4.35 -5.50
N PHE A 216 7.51 4.00 -6.18
CA PHE A 216 6.26 3.69 -5.51
C PHE A 216 6.32 2.40 -4.70
N GLY A 217 6.92 1.33 -5.25
CA GLY A 217 7.19 0.12 -4.47
C GLY A 217 7.96 0.44 -3.20
N PHE A 218 8.97 1.31 -3.32
CA PHE A 218 9.77 1.78 -2.20
C PHE A 218 8.90 2.47 -1.14
N ILE A 219 8.15 3.51 -1.53
CA ILE A 219 7.27 4.24 -0.62
C ILE A 219 6.25 3.29 0.04
N HIS A 220 5.67 2.38 -0.73
CA HIS A 220 4.66 1.43 -0.25
C HIS A 220 5.20 0.49 0.82
N GLY A 221 6.49 0.13 0.76
CA GLY A 221 7.15 -0.70 1.77
C GLY A 221 7.25 -0.05 3.14
N LEU A 222 7.27 1.29 3.21
CA LEU A 222 7.43 2.01 4.47
C LEU A 222 6.25 1.78 5.44
N GLY A 223 5.02 1.73 4.91
CA GLY A 223 3.82 1.61 5.74
C GLY A 223 3.65 0.23 6.39
N PHE A 224 4.21 -0.83 5.80
CA PHE A 224 4.26 -2.14 6.43
C PHE A 224 5.49 -2.29 7.34
N ALA A 225 6.62 -1.68 6.97
CA ALA A 225 7.85 -1.75 7.77
C ALA A 225 7.72 -1.08 9.14
N SER A 226 6.93 0.00 9.26
CA SER A 226 6.61 0.63 10.55
C SER A 226 5.94 -0.37 11.51
N ASN A 227 5.04 -1.21 11.02
CA ASN A 227 4.36 -2.23 11.83
C ASN A 227 5.29 -3.41 12.19
N LEU A 228 6.37 -3.63 11.44
CA LEU A 228 7.36 -4.67 11.73
C LEU A 228 8.31 -4.27 12.88
N ASN A 229 8.65 -2.98 13.01
CA ASN A 229 9.55 -2.50 14.07
C ASN A 229 8.99 -2.70 15.48
N GLU A 230 7.66 -2.72 15.61
CA GLU A 230 7.00 -2.95 16.89
C GLU A 230 6.98 -4.44 17.29
N ASN A 231 7.04 -5.34 16.30
CA ASN A 231 6.89 -6.79 16.52
C ASN A 231 8.24 -7.50 16.65
N LEU A 232 8.68 -7.68 17.91
CA LEU A 232 9.96 -8.29 18.28
C LEU A 232 10.16 -9.76 17.80
N VAL A 233 9.08 -10.47 17.44
CA VAL A 233 9.09 -11.86 16.95
C VAL A 233 9.86 -12.01 15.64
N PHE A 234 9.78 -11.00 14.76
CA PHE A 234 10.26 -11.13 13.39
C PHE A 234 11.78 -11.01 13.25
N LYS A 235 12.52 -10.74 14.33
CA LYS A 235 13.97 -10.47 14.28
C LYS A 235 14.82 -11.68 13.91
N ASP A 236 14.42 -12.89 14.24
CA ASP A 236 15.26 -14.07 14.03
C ASP A 236 15.18 -14.60 12.57
N ASN A 237 14.10 -14.32 11.84
CA ASN A 237 13.85 -14.79 10.46
C ASN A 237 13.48 -13.66 9.47
N ILE A 238 14.01 -12.44 9.65
CA ILE A 238 13.66 -11.26 8.82
C ILE A 238 13.79 -11.56 7.31
N PHE A 239 14.83 -12.27 6.90
CA PHE A 239 15.05 -12.57 5.48
C PHE A 239 13.96 -13.46 4.89
N GLU A 240 13.58 -14.54 5.58
CA GLU A 240 12.52 -15.46 5.14
C GLU A 240 11.15 -14.78 5.13
N MET A 241 10.91 -13.91 6.11
CA MET A 241 9.71 -13.08 6.15
C MET A 241 9.64 -12.13 4.95
N ILE A 242 10.67 -11.32 4.71
CA ILE A 242 10.70 -10.37 3.59
C ILE A 242 10.56 -11.11 2.27
N LEU A 243 11.33 -12.18 2.08
CA LEU A 243 11.30 -12.96 0.84
C LEU A 243 9.92 -13.61 0.62
N GLY A 244 9.39 -14.31 1.63
CA GLY A 244 8.08 -14.96 1.52
C GLY A 244 6.97 -13.96 1.25
N PHE A 245 6.93 -12.86 2.02
CA PHE A 245 5.93 -11.80 1.86
C PHE A 245 5.97 -11.18 0.46
N ASN A 246 7.16 -10.86 -0.06
CA ASN A 246 7.29 -10.25 -1.38
C ASN A 246 6.98 -11.22 -2.53
N LEU A 247 7.29 -12.50 -2.38
CA LEU A 247 6.83 -13.52 -3.34
C LEU A 247 5.30 -13.61 -3.34
N GLY A 248 4.68 -13.55 -2.16
CA GLY A 248 3.22 -13.47 -2.02
C GLY A 248 2.63 -12.26 -2.75
N ILE A 249 3.24 -11.09 -2.58
CA ILE A 249 2.85 -9.85 -3.27
C ILE A 249 2.96 -10.03 -4.78
N GLU A 250 4.11 -10.51 -5.28
CA GLU A 250 4.36 -10.66 -6.71
C GLU A 250 3.34 -11.61 -7.36
N ILE A 251 3.06 -12.74 -6.71
CA ILE A 251 2.04 -13.70 -7.15
C ILE A 251 0.66 -13.04 -7.18
N GLY A 252 0.28 -12.31 -6.12
CA GLY A 252 -1.00 -11.59 -6.06
C GLY A 252 -1.13 -10.56 -7.17
N GLN A 253 -0.09 -9.76 -7.41
CA GLN A 253 -0.04 -8.76 -8.45
C GLN A 253 -0.16 -9.38 -9.85
N ILE A 254 0.56 -10.47 -10.13
CA ILE A 254 0.48 -11.19 -11.40
C ILE A 254 -0.92 -11.76 -11.62
N ILE A 255 -1.54 -12.38 -10.61
CA ILE A 255 -2.89 -12.94 -10.72
C ILE A 255 -3.90 -11.84 -11.05
N ILE A 256 -3.89 -10.73 -10.32
CA ILE A 256 -4.78 -9.59 -10.59
C ILE A 256 -4.54 -9.04 -12.00
N ALA A 257 -3.27 -8.86 -12.39
CA ALA A 257 -2.92 -8.36 -13.71
C ALA A 257 -3.43 -9.27 -14.83
N LEU A 258 -3.28 -10.59 -14.68
CA LEU A 258 -3.78 -11.59 -15.64
C LEU A 258 -5.30 -11.56 -15.71
N THR A 259 -6.00 -11.45 -14.59
CA THR A 259 -7.47 -11.34 -14.56
C THR A 259 -7.94 -10.10 -15.32
N VAL A 260 -7.34 -8.93 -15.06
CA VAL A 260 -7.69 -7.69 -15.79
C VAL A 260 -7.38 -7.80 -17.28
N LEU A 261 -6.23 -8.38 -17.66
CA LEU A 261 -5.88 -8.61 -19.05
C LEU A 261 -6.83 -9.58 -19.75
N LEU A 262 -7.28 -10.63 -19.07
CA LEU A 262 -8.26 -11.59 -19.57
C LEU A 262 -9.61 -10.90 -19.81
N THR A 263 -10.08 -10.08 -18.87
CA THR A 263 -11.30 -9.28 -19.03
C THR A 263 -11.21 -8.36 -20.25
N LEU A 264 -10.11 -7.61 -20.39
CA LEU A 264 -9.90 -6.73 -21.55
C LEU A 264 -9.81 -7.51 -22.86
N PHE A 265 -9.24 -8.73 -22.84
CA PHE A 265 -9.18 -9.60 -24.02
C PHE A 265 -10.57 -10.11 -24.44
N ILE A 266 -11.39 -10.55 -23.49
CA ILE A 266 -12.78 -10.96 -23.75
C ILE A 266 -13.59 -9.78 -24.29
N MET A 267 -13.50 -8.61 -23.66
CA MET A 267 -14.17 -7.39 -24.11
C MET A 267 -13.75 -6.98 -25.52
N LYS A 268 -12.47 -7.15 -25.87
CA LYS A 268 -12.00 -6.90 -27.24
C LYS A 268 -12.62 -7.85 -28.26
N ARG A 269 -12.99 -9.07 -27.86
CA ARG A 269 -13.64 -10.06 -28.74
C ARG A 269 -15.14 -9.85 -28.86
N THR A 270 -15.78 -9.27 -27.84
CA THR A 270 -17.24 -9.06 -27.81
C THR A 270 -17.67 -7.64 -28.20
N MET A 271 -16.82 -6.63 -28.03
CA MET A 271 -17.14 -5.23 -28.24
C MET A 271 -16.39 -4.63 -29.43
N ASN A 272 -17.01 -3.66 -30.10
CA ASN A 272 -16.34 -2.84 -31.12
C ASN A 272 -15.22 -1.98 -30.48
N ASN A 273 -14.18 -1.68 -31.28
CA ASN A 273 -13.01 -0.91 -30.82
C ASN A 273 -13.35 0.43 -30.16
N ALA A 274 -14.42 1.11 -30.61
CA ALA A 274 -14.87 2.37 -30.03
C ALA A 274 -15.37 2.21 -28.58
N ASN A 275 -16.15 1.15 -28.32
CA ASN A 275 -16.68 0.88 -26.98
C ASN A 275 -15.56 0.44 -26.03
N LEU A 276 -14.59 -0.35 -26.52
CA LEU A 276 -13.42 -0.73 -25.72
C LEU A 276 -12.55 0.49 -25.36
N HIS A 277 -12.35 1.43 -26.29
CA HIS A 277 -11.63 2.68 -26.02
C HIS A 277 -12.37 3.54 -24.98
N SER A 278 -13.69 3.68 -25.14
CA SER A 278 -14.54 4.39 -24.17
C SER A 278 -14.45 3.77 -22.78
N PHE A 279 -14.55 2.44 -22.67
CA PHE A 279 -14.42 1.73 -21.40
C PHE A 279 -13.07 1.98 -20.72
N ARG A 280 -11.96 1.90 -21.47
CA ARG A 280 -10.62 2.19 -20.93
C ARG A 280 -10.50 3.62 -20.44
N ASN A 281 -11.10 4.60 -21.13
CA ASN A 281 -11.10 5.99 -20.71
C ASN A 281 -11.92 6.20 -19.43
N ILE A 282 -13.10 5.57 -19.33
CA ILE A 282 -13.94 5.62 -18.12
C ILE A 282 -13.17 5.02 -16.94
N LEU A 283 -12.55 3.85 -17.10
CA LEU A 283 -11.76 3.22 -16.05
C LEU A 283 -10.60 4.11 -15.59
N SER A 284 -9.90 4.75 -16.54
CA SER A 284 -8.81 5.69 -16.25
C SER A 284 -9.30 6.94 -15.51
N ALA A 285 -10.46 7.49 -15.91
CA ALA A 285 -11.08 8.62 -15.23
C ALA A 285 -11.54 8.26 -13.82
N SER A 286 -12.08 7.06 -13.61
CA SER A 286 -12.43 6.56 -12.28
C SER A 286 -11.20 6.46 -11.37
N LEU A 287 -10.06 5.98 -11.88
CA LEU A 287 -8.81 5.93 -11.12
C LEU A 287 -8.32 7.32 -10.70
N VAL A 288 -8.40 8.31 -11.60
CA VAL A 288 -8.06 9.70 -11.27
C VAL A 288 -8.97 10.23 -10.16
N SER A 289 -10.29 10.04 -10.31
CA SER A 289 -11.27 10.53 -9.34
C SER A 289 -11.07 9.90 -7.96
N ILE A 290 -10.90 8.57 -7.89
CA ILE A 290 -10.70 7.83 -6.64
C ILE A 290 -9.35 8.20 -6.01
N GLY A 291 -8.28 8.25 -6.80
CA GLY A 291 -6.95 8.65 -6.31
C GLY A 291 -6.94 10.07 -5.76
N ALA A 292 -7.57 11.03 -6.45
CA ALA A 292 -7.71 12.40 -5.97
C ALA A 292 -8.53 12.48 -4.69
N TYR A 293 -9.64 11.74 -4.60
CA TYR A 293 -10.47 11.66 -3.41
C TYR A 293 -9.69 11.12 -2.21
N TRP A 294 -9.02 9.96 -2.36
CA TRP A 294 -8.22 9.37 -1.29
C TRP A 294 -7.04 10.25 -0.87
N PHE A 295 -6.41 10.93 -1.82
CA PHE A 295 -5.32 11.84 -1.53
C PHE A 295 -5.80 13.04 -0.70
N LEU A 296 -6.94 13.63 -1.07
CA LEU A 296 -7.53 14.74 -0.32
C LEU A 296 -7.95 14.32 1.08
N ILE A 297 -8.71 13.23 1.23
CA ILE A 297 -9.21 12.82 2.54
C ILE A 297 -8.06 12.43 3.49
N ARG A 298 -7.03 11.73 3.00
CA ARG A 298 -5.87 11.33 3.81
C ARG A 298 -4.94 12.48 4.14
N SER A 299 -4.97 13.57 3.36
CA SER A 299 -4.17 14.77 3.66
C SER A 299 -4.76 15.64 4.78
N ILE A 300 -6.05 15.45 5.08
CA ILE A 300 -6.81 16.26 6.06
C ILE A 300 -6.87 15.56 7.43
N ILE A 301 -6.72 14.24 7.48
CA ILE A 301 -6.82 13.38 8.68
C ILE A 301 -5.41 13.10 9.25
#